data_AF-A0A511DL54-F1
#
_entry.id   AF-A0A511DL54-F1
#
_cell.length_a   1.000
_cell.length_b   1.000
_cell.length_c   1.000
_cell.angle_alpha   90.00
_cell.angle_beta   90.00
_cell.angle_gamma   90.00
#
_symmetry.space_group_name_H-M   'P 1'
#
loop_
_entity.id
_entity.type
_entity.pdbx_description
1 polymer ?
#
loop_
_entity_poly.entity_id
_entity_poly.type
_entity_poly.pdbx_seq_one_letter_code
_entity_poly.pdbx_strand_id
1 'polypeptide(L)'
;MGELSDQDLTDMMRSTGATPPPAAFGVDDVVRASKKATARRRSAIAGGAAAVVLVLGGVSVGIAATGGGTETAASSVAGDSAGAPNLERGDAAVPPNAAAPTVPAPSDTGCVPMQDPGLRALLNEALPAVANAREAAVPMVCKQGGGREVHLEVDDGPAHGLLTVVFTPAGEPVEDGQPVGWARAGSPTASGGYVAVTSVSDSDSGAIPFESQLATVASALAPRL
;
A
#
# COMPACT_ATOMS: atom_id res chain seq x y z
N MET A 1 -14.64 -20.39 -58.78
CA MET A 1 -14.54 -20.15 -57.32
C MET A 1 -15.11 -18.76 -57.12
N GLY A 2 -16.32 -18.66 -56.57
CA GLY A 2 -16.99 -17.36 -56.39
C GLY A 2 -16.40 -16.64 -55.18
N GLU A 3 -16.03 -15.38 -55.36
CA GLU A 3 -15.56 -14.52 -54.28
C GLU A 3 -16.73 -14.23 -53.33
N LEU A 4 -16.53 -14.45 -52.03
CA LEU A 4 -17.48 -14.07 -50.99
C LEU A 4 -17.55 -12.54 -50.93
N SER A 5 -18.75 -11.99 -50.99
CA SER A 5 -18.93 -10.54 -50.91
C SER A 5 -18.76 -10.04 -49.47
N ASP A 6 -18.38 -8.77 -49.30
CA ASP A 6 -18.29 -8.14 -47.97
C ASP A 6 -19.63 -8.16 -47.21
N GLN A 7 -20.74 -8.20 -47.95
CA GLN A 7 -22.08 -8.37 -47.40
C GLN A 7 -22.29 -9.78 -46.83
N ASP A 8 -21.83 -10.82 -47.52
CA ASP A 8 -21.91 -12.20 -47.02
C ASP A 8 -21.07 -12.39 -45.75
N LEU A 9 -19.89 -11.78 -45.68
CA LEU A 9 -19.04 -11.79 -44.48
C LEU A 9 -19.70 -11.07 -43.30
N THR A 10 -20.31 -9.91 -43.58
CA THR A 10 -21.01 -9.12 -42.56
C THR A 10 -22.21 -9.85 -41.99
N ASP A 11 -22.98 -10.54 -42.84
CA ASP A 11 -24.15 -11.29 -42.40
C ASP A 11 -23.76 -12.57 -41.64
N MET A 12 -22.66 -13.23 -42.02
CA MET A 12 -22.12 -14.33 -41.21
C MET A 12 -21.68 -13.86 -39.82
N MET A 13 -20.97 -12.74 -39.71
CA MET A 13 -20.54 -12.17 -38.42
C MET A 13 -21.72 -11.72 -37.56
N ARG A 14 -22.78 -11.21 -38.17
CA ARG A 14 -24.00 -10.81 -37.45
C ARG A 14 -24.82 -12.03 -37.01
N SER A 15 -24.84 -13.10 -37.81
CA SER A 15 -25.58 -14.34 -37.51
C SER A 15 -25.02 -15.12 -36.33
N THR A 16 -23.73 -14.95 -36.00
CA THR A 16 -23.06 -15.62 -34.88
C THR A 16 -23.12 -14.83 -33.56
N GLY A 17 -23.74 -13.65 -33.56
CA GLY A 17 -23.95 -12.83 -32.37
C GLY A 17 -24.94 -13.50 -31.41
N ALA A 18 -24.45 -14.35 -30.51
CA ALA A 18 -25.25 -14.89 -29.42
C ALA A 18 -25.77 -13.75 -28.53
N THR A 19 -27.01 -13.86 -28.07
CA THR A 19 -27.56 -12.96 -27.04
C THR A 19 -26.66 -13.04 -25.80
N PRO A 20 -26.15 -11.90 -25.29
CA PRO A 20 -25.28 -11.92 -24.12
C PRO A 20 -26.02 -12.54 -22.93
N PRO A 21 -25.37 -13.42 -22.15
CA PRO A 21 -25.97 -13.96 -20.95
C PRO A 21 -26.29 -12.82 -19.98
N PRO A 22 -27.32 -12.97 -19.12
CA PRO A 22 -27.59 -11.98 -18.09
C PRO A 22 -26.36 -11.79 -17.20
N ALA A 23 -26.14 -10.56 -16.74
CA ALA A 23 -25.03 -10.25 -15.84
C ALA A 23 -25.11 -11.14 -14.58
N ALA A 24 -24.10 -11.98 -14.38
CA ALA A 24 -24.02 -12.87 -13.21
C ALA A 24 -23.58 -12.14 -11.92
N PHE A 25 -23.18 -10.87 -12.03
CA PHE A 25 -22.72 -10.02 -10.93
C PHE A 25 -23.46 -8.68 -10.97
N GLY A 26 -24.08 -8.34 -9.84
CA GLY A 26 -24.81 -7.09 -9.67
C GLY A 26 -24.21 -6.19 -8.60
N VAL A 27 -24.70 -4.95 -8.55
CA VAL A 27 -24.37 -3.98 -7.49
C VAL A 27 -24.68 -4.55 -6.10
N ASP A 28 -25.75 -5.34 -5.99
CA ASP A 28 -26.14 -5.98 -4.73
C ASP A 28 -25.09 -6.99 -4.23
N ASP A 29 -24.37 -7.67 -5.12
CA ASP A 29 -23.31 -8.60 -4.73
C ASP A 29 -22.11 -7.86 -4.15
N VAL A 30 -21.77 -6.69 -4.72
CA VAL A 30 -20.72 -5.80 -4.20
C VAL A 30 -21.12 -5.25 -2.84
N VAL A 31 -22.36 -4.76 -2.68
CA VAL A 31 -22.85 -4.24 -1.40
C VAL A 31 -22.87 -5.36 -0.34
N ARG A 32 -23.30 -6.58 -0.71
CA ARG A 32 -23.31 -7.74 0.19
C ARG A 32 -21.89 -8.16 0.58
N ALA A 33 -20.95 -8.22 -0.37
CA ALA A 33 -19.56 -8.54 -0.12
C ALA A 33 -18.88 -7.48 0.76
N SER A 34 -19.14 -6.19 0.49
CA SER A 34 -18.65 -5.07 1.28
C SER A 34 -19.16 -5.12 2.73
N LYS A 35 -20.48 -5.29 2.93
CA LYS A 35 -21.06 -5.46 4.27
C LYS A 35 -20.45 -6.66 5.01
N LYS A 36 -20.22 -7.78 4.32
CA LYS A 36 -19.56 -8.97 4.89
C LYS A 36 -18.11 -8.69 5.30
N ALA A 37 -17.36 -7.91 4.50
CA ALA A 37 -16.00 -7.50 4.81
C ALA A 37 -15.95 -6.55 6.03
N THR A 38 -16.85 -5.56 6.09
CA THR A 38 -16.95 -4.63 7.22
C THR A 38 -17.35 -5.34 8.52
N ALA A 39 -18.26 -6.32 8.46
CA ALA A 39 -18.66 -7.11 9.62
C ALA A 39 -17.48 -7.89 10.22
N ARG A 40 -16.64 -8.53 9.38
CA ARG A 40 -15.44 -9.25 9.85
C ARG A 40 -14.43 -8.33 10.55
N ARG A 41 -14.26 -7.09 10.06
CA ARG A 41 -13.35 -6.12 10.67
C ARG A 41 -13.79 -5.68 12.07
N ARG A 42 -15.10 -5.59 12.34
CA ARG A 42 -15.62 -5.21 13.66
C ARG A 42 -15.50 -6.32 14.70
N SER A 43 -15.61 -7.59 14.29
CA SER A 43 -15.46 -8.73 15.21
C SER A 43 -14.01 -8.90 15.73
N ALA A 44 -13.02 -8.40 15.00
CA ALA A 44 -11.61 -8.49 15.40
C ALA A 44 -11.24 -7.49 16.53
N ILE A 45 -11.95 -6.37 16.65
CA ILE A 45 -11.62 -5.29 17.59
C ILE A 45 -12.25 -5.54 18.99
N ALA A 46 -13.33 -6.32 19.09
CA ALA A 46 -13.97 -6.63 20.37
C ALA A 46 -13.42 -7.87 21.09
N GLY A 47 -12.63 -8.73 20.43
CA GLY A 47 -12.08 -9.97 21.02
C GLY A 47 -10.64 -9.88 21.54
N GLY A 48 -9.89 -8.84 21.18
CA GLY A 48 -8.45 -8.74 21.46
C GLY A 48 -8.07 -8.25 22.87
N ALA A 49 -9.00 -7.68 23.63
CA ALA A 49 -8.71 -7.10 24.95
C ALA A 49 -8.69 -8.12 26.10
N ALA A 50 -9.03 -9.39 25.85
CA ALA A 50 -9.08 -10.44 26.89
C ALA A 50 -7.92 -11.45 26.84
N ALA A 51 -7.03 -11.40 25.84
CA ALA A 51 -6.04 -12.47 25.58
C ALA A 51 -4.56 -12.06 25.68
N VAL A 52 -4.23 -10.80 26.06
CA VAL A 52 -2.83 -10.30 26.11
C VAL A 52 -2.21 -10.34 27.51
N VAL A 53 -2.95 -10.68 28.58
CA VAL A 53 -2.41 -10.69 29.95
C VAL A 53 -1.71 -12.02 30.35
N LEU A 54 -1.64 -13.04 29.48
CA LEU A 54 -1.22 -14.40 29.86
C LEU A 54 0.17 -14.87 29.38
N VAL A 55 1.12 -13.98 29.06
CA VAL A 55 2.46 -14.41 28.58
C VAL A 55 3.65 -13.88 29.39
N LEU A 56 3.43 -13.19 30.52
CA LEU A 56 4.54 -12.83 31.44
C LEU A 56 4.18 -13.19 32.88
N GLY A 57 4.61 -14.35 33.35
CA GLY A 57 4.63 -14.65 34.78
C GLY A 57 4.47 -16.11 35.12
N GLY A 58 5.60 -16.82 35.25
CA GLY A 58 5.64 -18.14 35.85
C GLY A 58 5.19 -18.13 37.32
N VAL A 59 4.43 -19.16 37.67
CA VAL A 59 4.34 -19.89 38.94
C VAL A 59 4.83 -19.17 40.21
N SER A 60 3.88 -18.75 41.05
CA SER A 60 3.96 -18.97 42.50
C SER A 60 2.57 -19.30 43.06
N VAL A 61 2.50 -20.44 43.75
CA VAL A 61 1.34 -20.97 44.47
C VAL A 61 1.32 -20.36 45.87
N GLY A 62 0.17 -19.88 46.36
CA GLY A 62 0.05 -19.29 47.70
C GLY A 62 -1.39 -19.01 48.17
N ILE A 63 -2.13 -20.08 48.45
CA ILE A 63 -3.20 -20.33 49.45
C ILE A 63 -3.84 -19.13 50.23
N ALA A 64 -5.18 -19.05 50.10
CA ALA A 64 -6.28 -18.70 51.04
C ALA A 64 -6.11 -17.65 52.17
N ALA A 65 -7.04 -16.67 52.24
CA ALA A 65 -7.99 -16.50 53.35
C ALA A 65 -8.98 -15.33 53.10
N THR A 66 -10.14 -15.48 53.74
CA THR A 66 -11.36 -14.66 53.80
C THR A 66 -11.21 -13.19 54.24
N GLY A 67 -12.10 -12.32 53.74
CA GLY A 67 -12.69 -11.26 54.55
C GLY A 67 -12.66 -9.84 53.98
N GLY A 68 -13.86 -9.30 53.70
CA GLY A 68 -14.21 -7.91 54.06
C GLY A 68 -13.90 -6.81 53.05
N GLY A 69 -14.98 -6.27 52.46
CA GLY A 69 -15.19 -4.85 52.18
C GLY A 69 -14.26 -4.16 51.18
N THR A 70 -14.82 -3.60 50.11
CA THR A 70 -14.82 -2.15 49.84
C THR A 70 -15.64 -1.91 48.55
N GLU A 71 -16.89 -1.52 48.78
CA GLU A 71 -17.59 -0.42 48.12
C GLU A 71 -17.41 -0.20 46.60
N THR A 72 -18.47 -0.61 45.90
CA THR A 72 -19.02 0.03 44.72
C THR A 72 -19.26 1.53 44.96
N ALA A 73 -18.66 2.40 44.14
CA ALA A 73 -19.29 3.60 43.55
C ALA A 73 -18.29 4.46 42.75
N ALA A 74 -18.63 4.75 41.50
CA ALA A 74 -18.29 6.00 40.81
C ALA A 74 -19.23 6.11 39.59
N SER A 75 -20.46 6.59 39.83
CA SER A 75 -20.94 7.93 39.45
C SER A 75 -20.83 8.27 37.96
N SER A 76 -21.98 8.19 37.32
CA SER A 76 -22.38 8.97 36.15
C SER A 76 -22.33 10.47 36.43
N VAL A 77 -21.74 11.25 35.52
CA VAL A 77 -22.10 12.66 35.31
C VAL A 77 -22.20 12.93 33.81
N ALA A 78 -23.42 13.24 33.37
CA ALA A 78 -23.66 14.05 32.18
C ALA A 78 -23.30 15.50 32.52
N GLY A 79 -22.65 16.20 31.60
CA GLY A 79 -22.24 17.60 31.77
C GLY A 79 -22.07 18.28 30.41
N ASP A 80 -23.12 18.97 30.01
CA ASP A 80 -23.22 19.92 28.90
C ASP A 80 -22.36 21.16 29.18
N SER A 81 -21.69 21.72 28.15
CA SER A 81 -21.46 23.17 27.92
C SER A 81 -20.13 23.47 27.21
N ALA A 82 -20.30 24.12 26.05
CA ALA A 82 -19.55 25.25 25.51
C ALA A 82 -18.15 25.57 26.06
N GLY A 83 -17.18 25.68 25.14
CA GLY A 83 -15.93 26.39 25.40
C GLY A 83 -14.87 26.14 24.33
N ALA A 84 -14.86 26.96 23.28
CA ALA A 84 -13.67 27.11 22.45
C ALA A 84 -12.54 27.73 23.26
N PRO A 85 -11.28 27.32 23.04
CA PRO A 85 -10.15 28.23 23.23
C PRO A 85 -9.46 28.46 21.89
N ASN A 86 -9.54 29.71 21.45
CA ASN A 86 -8.55 30.35 20.61
C ASN A 86 -7.21 30.32 21.36
N LEU A 87 -6.19 29.70 20.76
CA LEU A 87 -4.81 29.87 21.20
C LEU A 87 -4.02 30.43 20.02
N GLU A 88 -3.84 31.74 20.10
CA GLU A 88 -2.83 32.55 19.43
C GLU A 88 -1.50 31.78 19.33
N ARG A 89 -1.10 31.53 18.08
CA ARG A 89 0.20 30.95 17.74
C ARG A 89 1.25 32.04 17.87
N GLY A 90 1.96 32.03 18.99
CA GLY A 90 3.11 32.89 19.23
C GLY A 90 4.21 32.67 18.18
N ASP A 91 4.69 33.79 17.64
CA ASP A 91 5.95 33.91 16.94
C ASP A 91 7.11 33.44 17.83
N ALA A 92 7.71 32.30 17.45
CA ALA A 92 9.02 31.90 17.94
C ALA A 92 9.96 31.81 16.72
N ALA A 93 10.85 32.79 16.61
CA ALA A 93 11.90 32.85 15.61
C ALA A 93 12.82 31.61 15.73
N VAL A 94 12.88 30.82 14.66
CA VAL A 94 13.83 29.71 14.48
C VAL A 94 15.13 30.28 13.90
N PRO A 95 16.32 29.95 14.45
CA PRO A 95 17.59 30.45 13.96
C PRO A 95 17.90 29.94 12.53
N PRO A 96 18.52 30.77 11.66
CA PRO A 96 18.88 30.35 10.32
C PRO A 96 20.15 29.49 10.41
N ASN A 97 20.01 28.17 10.25
CA ASN A 97 21.01 27.22 9.72
C ASN A 97 20.78 25.80 10.28
N ALA A 98 19.75 25.15 9.78
CA ALA A 98 19.73 23.70 9.66
C ALA A 98 19.09 23.41 8.30
N ALA A 99 19.92 23.09 7.30
CA ALA A 99 19.44 22.64 6.00
C ALA A 99 18.80 21.25 6.21
N ALA A 100 17.49 21.24 6.47
CA ALA A 100 16.69 20.04 6.29
C ALA A 100 16.81 19.61 4.82
N PRO A 101 16.83 18.30 4.51
CA PRO A 101 16.72 17.84 3.13
C PRO A 101 15.46 18.47 2.52
N THR A 102 15.62 19.25 1.46
CA THR A 102 14.49 19.82 0.72
C THR A 102 13.73 18.66 0.11
N VAL A 103 12.66 18.22 0.78
CA VAL A 103 11.61 17.43 0.16
C VAL A 103 10.86 18.38 -0.78
N PRO A 104 10.84 18.13 -2.10
CA PRO A 104 10.01 18.92 -2.99
C PRO A 104 8.56 18.86 -2.51
N ALA A 105 7.89 20.01 -2.42
CA ALA A 105 6.49 20.08 -2.06
C ALA A 105 5.64 19.21 -3.01
N PRO A 106 4.54 18.60 -2.53
CA PRO A 106 3.60 17.89 -3.40
C PRO A 106 3.14 18.83 -4.50
N SER A 107 3.17 18.37 -5.74
CA SER A 107 2.68 19.15 -6.88
C SER A 107 1.16 19.30 -6.76
N ASP A 108 0.71 20.53 -6.53
CA ASP A 108 -0.70 20.87 -6.54
C ASP A 108 -1.25 20.68 -7.95
N THR A 109 -2.24 19.79 -8.10
CA THR A 109 -3.10 19.60 -9.28
C THR A 109 -2.42 19.16 -10.58
N GLY A 110 -2.15 17.86 -10.69
CA GLY A 110 -1.98 17.19 -11.98
C GLY A 110 -1.99 15.69 -11.81
N CYS A 111 -2.74 14.97 -12.66
CA CYS A 111 -2.45 13.55 -12.84
C CYS A 111 -1.04 13.51 -13.44
N VAL A 112 -0.10 12.95 -12.71
CA VAL A 112 1.29 12.78 -13.15
C VAL A 112 1.56 11.29 -13.34
N PRO A 113 2.38 10.90 -14.33
CA PRO A 113 2.86 9.53 -14.38
C PRO A 113 3.58 9.22 -13.07
N MET A 114 3.42 8.00 -12.57
CA MET A 114 3.98 7.55 -11.30
C MET A 114 5.49 7.29 -11.43
N GLN A 115 6.25 8.32 -11.80
CA GLN A 115 7.69 8.27 -12.00
C GLN A 115 8.34 9.41 -11.22
N ASP A 116 8.84 9.11 -10.03
CA ASP A 116 9.53 10.06 -9.18
C ASP A 116 11.05 10.12 -9.49
N PRO A 117 11.58 11.24 -10.00
CA PRO A 117 12.98 11.33 -10.40
C PRO A 117 13.96 11.23 -9.23
N GLY A 118 13.55 11.65 -8.03
CA GLY A 118 14.39 11.51 -6.83
C GLY A 118 14.52 10.04 -6.40
N LEU A 119 13.44 9.27 -6.47
CA LEU A 119 13.40 7.86 -6.11
C LEU A 119 14.12 7.05 -7.18
N ARG A 120 14.02 7.45 -8.45
CA ARG A 120 14.80 6.89 -9.56
C ARG A 120 16.30 7.04 -9.32
N ALA A 121 16.75 8.21 -8.88
CA ALA A 121 18.16 8.44 -8.56
C ALA A 121 18.64 7.53 -7.41
N LEU A 122 17.86 7.42 -6.33
CA LEU A 122 18.17 6.53 -5.20
C LEU A 122 18.23 5.06 -5.64
N LEU A 123 17.29 4.63 -6.49
CA LEU A 123 17.25 3.28 -7.03
C LEU A 123 18.46 2.98 -7.93
N ASN A 124 18.89 3.94 -8.75
CA ASN A 124 20.08 3.78 -9.60
C ASN A 124 21.36 3.60 -8.77
N GLU A 125 21.45 4.23 -7.60
CA GLU A 125 22.57 4.04 -6.69
C GLU A 125 22.48 2.69 -5.94
N ALA A 126 21.28 2.28 -5.52
CA ALA A 126 21.07 1.04 -4.78
C ALA A 126 21.14 -0.22 -5.67
N LEU A 127 20.76 -0.10 -6.95
CA LEU A 127 20.78 -1.16 -7.95
C LEU A 127 21.33 -0.60 -9.28
N PRO A 128 22.66 -0.48 -9.42
CA PRO A 128 23.27 0.12 -10.62
C PRO A 128 22.93 -0.58 -11.94
N ALA A 129 22.57 -1.88 -11.89
CA ALA A 129 22.14 -2.65 -13.04
C ALA A 129 20.93 -2.04 -13.76
N VAL A 130 20.04 -1.32 -13.04
CA VAL A 130 18.84 -0.71 -13.63
C VAL A 130 19.03 0.76 -14.04
N ALA A 131 20.25 1.30 -14.00
CA ALA A 131 20.50 2.71 -14.29
C ALA A 131 20.09 3.11 -15.71
N ASN A 132 20.24 2.19 -16.68
CA ASN A 132 19.85 2.38 -18.08
C ASN A 132 18.50 1.73 -18.42
N ALA A 133 17.80 1.16 -17.43
CA ALA A 133 16.49 0.56 -17.62
C ALA A 133 15.49 1.59 -18.17
N ARG A 134 14.59 1.14 -19.04
CA ARG A 134 13.53 1.99 -19.58
C ARG A 134 12.45 2.18 -18.52
N GLU A 135 11.86 3.37 -18.47
CA GLU A 135 10.66 3.59 -17.67
C GLU A 135 9.49 2.82 -18.26
N ALA A 136 8.84 2.00 -17.44
CA ALA A 136 7.67 1.26 -17.85
C ALA A 136 6.49 2.21 -18.10
N ALA A 137 5.67 1.87 -19.08
CA ALA A 137 4.42 2.58 -19.34
C ALA A 137 3.45 2.35 -18.18
N VAL A 138 3.16 3.42 -17.42
CA VAL A 138 2.19 3.39 -16.31
C VAL A 138 0.98 4.26 -16.63
N PRO A 139 -0.23 3.84 -16.22
CA PRO A 139 -1.41 4.66 -16.38
C PRO A 139 -1.27 5.94 -15.53
N MET A 140 -1.87 7.02 -16.02
CA MET A 140 -1.95 8.27 -15.28
C MET A 140 -2.90 8.08 -14.10
N VAL A 141 -2.37 8.13 -12.87
CA VAL A 141 -3.18 8.03 -11.64
C VAL A 141 -3.11 9.34 -10.90
N CYS A 142 -4.26 9.95 -10.64
CA CYS A 142 -4.36 11.18 -9.86
C CYS A 142 -4.42 10.79 -8.37
N LYS A 143 -3.26 10.46 -7.78
CA LYS A 143 -3.16 10.07 -6.37
C LYS A 143 -3.04 11.32 -5.51
N GLN A 144 -3.98 11.51 -4.59
CA GLN A 144 -3.86 12.49 -3.51
C GLN A 144 -3.04 11.84 -2.40
N GLY A 145 -1.85 12.35 -2.14
CA GLY A 145 -0.94 11.79 -1.13
C GLY A 145 0.50 11.78 -1.63
N GLY A 146 1.45 12.18 -0.78
CA GLY A 146 2.87 12.33 -1.13
C GLY A 146 3.64 11.01 -1.34
N GLY A 147 2.95 9.94 -1.75
CA GLY A 147 3.59 8.69 -2.15
C GLY A 147 4.43 8.89 -3.41
N ARG A 148 5.55 8.17 -3.49
CA ARG A 148 6.50 8.28 -4.61
C ARG A 148 6.71 6.90 -5.19
N GLU A 149 6.68 6.79 -6.50
CA GLU A 149 6.74 5.50 -7.19
C GLU A 149 7.66 5.58 -8.40
N VAL A 150 8.25 4.45 -8.78
CA VAL A 150 9.09 4.27 -9.96
C VAL A 150 8.81 2.90 -10.55
N HIS A 151 8.60 2.85 -11.87
CA HIS A 151 8.32 1.60 -12.59
C HIS A 151 9.26 1.46 -13.79
N LEU A 152 9.95 0.32 -13.89
CA LEU A 152 11.01 0.09 -14.85
C LEU A 152 10.84 -1.24 -15.55
N GLU A 153 11.04 -1.23 -16.87
CA GLU A 153 11.32 -2.42 -17.66
C GLU A 153 12.77 -2.82 -17.41
N VAL A 154 12.99 -4.03 -16.89
CA VAL A 154 14.30 -4.47 -16.44
C VAL A 154 14.71 -5.81 -17.03
N ASP A 155 16.03 -5.94 -17.22
CA ASP A 155 16.69 -7.16 -17.69
C ASP A 155 17.68 -7.64 -16.62
N ASP A 156 17.60 -8.91 -16.26
CA ASP A 156 18.53 -9.62 -15.37
C ASP A 156 18.99 -10.91 -16.05
N GLY A 157 20.02 -10.78 -16.91
CA GLY A 157 20.46 -11.87 -17.77
C GLY A 157 19.35 -12.30 -18.75
N PRO A 158 18.89 -13.56 -18.70
CA PRO A 158 17.77 -14.03 -19.52
C PRO A 158 16.39 -13.65 -18.95
N ALA A 159 16.35 -13.09 -17.74
CA ALA A 159 15.10 -12.70 -17.12
C ALA A 159 14.70 -11.27 -17.51
N HIS A 160 13.44 -11.09 -17.87
CA HIS A 160 12.84 -9.83 -18.31
C HIS A 160 11.56 -9.57 -17.53
N GLY A 161 11.27 -8.30 -17.25
CA GLY A 161 9.98 -7.94 -16.69
C GLY A 161 9.95 -6.56 -16.05
N LEU A 162 9.14 -6.41 -15.01
CA LEU A 162 8.81 -5.13 -14.41
C LEU A 162 9.34 -5.05 -12.97
N LEU A 163 10.16 -4.02 -12.70
CA LEU A 163 10.56 -3.63 -11.35
C LEU A 163 9.77 -2.39 -10.93
N THR A 164 9.06 -2.48 -9.81
CA THR A 164 8.27 -1.39 -9.24
C THR A 164 8.76 -1.07 -7.83
N VAL A 165 9.03 0.21 -7.55
CA VAL A 165 9.37 0.70 -6.21
C VAL A 165 8.29 1.68 -5.77
N VAL A 166 7.74 1.45 -4.58
CA VAL A 166 6.68 2.29 -4.00
C VAL A 166 7.12 2.75 -2.62
N PHE A 167 7.14 4.06 -2.41
CA PHE A 167 7.28 4.69 -1.11
C PHE A 167 5.91 5.16 -0.62
N THR A 168 5.53 4.68 0.56
CA THR A 168 4.31 5.04 1.29
C THR A 168 4.70 5.89 2.50
N PRO A 169 4.21 7.14 2.61
CA PRO A 169 4.54 8.00 3.74
C PRO A 169 3.91 7.51 5.05
N ALA A 170 4.41 8.01 6.18
CA ALA A 170 3.89 7.66 7.51
C ALA A 170 2.39 8.01 7.64
N GLY A 171 1.63 7.11 8.27
CA GLY A 171 0.20 7.29 8.50
C GLY A 171 -0.71 6.86 7.34
N GLU A 172 -0.14 6.52 6.18
CA GLU A 172 -0.86 5.87 5.09
C GLU A 172 -0.84 4.34 5.24
N PRO A 173 -1.90 3.63 4.82
CA PRO A 173 -1.92 2.18 4.85
C PRO A 173 -0.92 1.61 3.84
N VAL A 174 -0.05 0.71 4.32
CA VAL A 174 0.86 -0.05 3.46
C VAL A 174 0.08 -1.18 2.78
N GLU A 175 0.23 -1.33 1.46
CA GLU A 175 -0.28 -2.49 0.75
C GLU A 175 0.68 -3.68 0.94
N ASP A 176 0.23 -4.69 1.70
CA ASP A 176 0.96 -5.93 1.97
C ASP A 176 0.53 -7.10 1.07
N GLY A 177 -0.26 -6.83 0.03
CA GLY A 177 -0.73 -7.85 -0.90
C GLY A 177 0.35 -8.26 -1.89
N GLN A 178 0.62 -9.57 -1.99
CA GLN A 178 1.50 -10.14 -3.00
C GLN A 178 0.71 -11.06 -3.94
N PRO A 179 0.46 -10.65 -5.20
CA PRO A 179 -0.07 -11.56 -6.21
C PRO A 179 0.86 -12.77 -6.41
N VAL A 180 0.26 -13.90 -6.79
CA VAL A 180 1.03 -15.12 -7.09
C VAL A 180 1.98 -14.88 -8.27
N GLY A 181 3.20 -15.40 -8.18
CA GLY A 181 4.22 -15.26 -9.24
C GLY A 181 5.00 -13.94 -9.22
N TRP A 182 4.84 -13.12 -8.17
CA TRP A 182 5.60 -11.88 -7.98
C TRP A 182 6.60 -12.07 -6.83
N ALA A 183 7.74 -11.38 -6.88
CA ALA A 183 8.65 -11.25 -5.74
C ALA A 183 8.56 -9.84 -5.15
N ARG A 184 8.58 -9.71 -3.82
CA ARG A 184 8.51 -8.42 -3.14
C ARG A 184 9.30 -8.46 -1.85
N ALA A 185 9.96 -7.35 -1.56
CA ALA A 185 10.53 -7.08 -0.26
C ALA A 185 10.24 -5.62 0.11
N GLY A 186 10.22 -5.32 1.40
CA GLY A 186 10.03 -3.95 1.85
C GLY A 186 10.66 -3.70 3.20
N SER A 187 10.80 -2.43 3.55
CA SER A 187 11.49 -1.98 4.75
C SER A 187 10.86 -0.69 5.28
N PRO A 188 10.72 -0.53 6.61
CA PRO A 188 10.30 0.73 7.22
C PRO A 188 11.36 1.81 6.96
N THR A 189 10.93 3.03 6.67
CA THR A 189 11.82 4.14 6.31
C THR A 189 12.18 5.01 7.52
N ALA A 190 13.22 5.84 7.40
CA ALA A 190 13.65 6.73 8.49
C ALA A 190 12.59 7.80 8.83
N SER A 191 11.78 8.18 7.84
CA SER A 191 10.62 9.08 8.00
C SER A 191 9.40 8.42 8.68
N GLY A 192 9.47 7.14 9.02
CA GLY A 192 8.34 6.39 9.60
C GLY A 192 7.32 5.89 8.56
N GLY A 193 7.67 5.98 7.27
CA GLY A 193 6.92 5.37 6.17
C GLY A 193 7.39 3.94 5.86
N TYR A 194 7.10 3.49 4.64
CA TYR A 194 7.48 2.16 4.16
C TYR A 194 7.90 2.22 2.69
N VAL A 195 8.98 1.53 2.33
CA VAL A 195 9.37 1.32 0.93
C VAL A 195 9.18 -0.14 0.56
N ALA A 196 8.52 -0.39 -0.57
CA ALA A 196 8.35 -1.72 -1.14
C ALA A 196 9.01 -1.78 -2.52
N VAL A 197 9.76 -2.85 -2.77
CA VAL A 197 10.38 -3.17 -4.06
C VAL A 197 9.74 -4.48 -4.53
N THR A 198 9.08 -4.43 -5.69
CA THR A 198 8.36 -5.56 -6.29
C THR A 198 8.93 -5.84 -7.66
N SER A 199 9.17 -7.11 -7.97
CA SER A 199 9.60 -7.57 -9.29
C SER A 199 8.63 -8.62 -9.83
N VAL A 200 8.32 -8.51 -11.11
CA VAL A 200 7.41 -9.39 -11.83
C VAL A 200 8.09 -9.82 -13.12
N SER A 201 8.09 -11.12 -13.40
CA SER A 201 8.60 -11.66 -14.66
C SER A 201 7.59 -11.50 -15.79
N ASP A 202 8.07 -11.25 -17.00
CA ASP A 202 7.27 -11.49 -18.21
C ASP A 202 6.94 -12.99 -18.32
N SER A 203 5.85 -13.32 -19.01
CA SER A 203 5.35 -14.70 -19.12
C SER A 203 6.39 -15.70 -19.66
N ASP A 204 7.35 -15.20 -20.44
CA ASP A 204 8.30 -16.00 -21.20
C ASP A 204 9.71 -16.01 -20.56
N SER A 205 9.89 -15.28 -19.46
CA SER A 205 11.18 -15.00 -18.84
C SER A 205 11.74 -16.15 -17.98
N GLY A 206 10.90 -17.10 -17.56
CA GLY A 206 11.31 -18.28 -16.78
C GLY A 206 11.85 -18.06 -15.35
N ALA A 207 12.12 -16.81 -14.96
CA ALA A 207 12.60 -16.40 -13.64
C ALA A 207 12.20 -14.95 -13.33
N ILE A 208 12.18 -14.55 -12.05
CA ILE A 208 11.85 -13.18 -11.63
C ILE A 208 13.15 -12.35 -11.61
N PRO A 209 13.22 -11.21 -12.35
CA PRO A 209 14.40 -10.36 -12.35
C PRO A 209 14.77 -9.87 -10.94
N PHE A 210 16.04 -9.95 -10.56
CA PHE A 210 16.58 -9.43 -9.30
C PHE A 210 15.93 -9.96 -8.01
N GLU A 211 15.24 -11.12 -8.05
CA GLU A 211 14.50 -11.67 -6.91
C GLU A 211 15.32 -11.71 -5.62
N SER A 212 16.57 -12.15 -5.69
CA SER A 212 17.47 -12.26 -4.54
C SER A 212 17.99 -10.92 -4.00
N GLN A 213 17.85 -9.83 -4.76
CA GLN A 213 18.37 -8.51 -4.43
C GLN A 213 17.31 -7.58 -3.83
N LEU A 214 16.02 -7.90 -3.97
CA LEU A 214 14.93 -7.00 -3.58
C LEU A 214 15.01 -6.55 -2.12
N ALA A 215 15.31 -7.47 -1.20
CA ALA A 215 15.45 -7.17 0.23
C ALA A 215 16.65 -6.25 0.52
N THR A 216 17.76 -6.47 -0.17
CA THR A 216 18.96 -5.62 -0.07
C THR A 216 18.67 -4.21 -0.59
N VAL A 217 17.99 -4.10 -1.74
CA VAL A 217 17.61 -2.81 -2.32
C VAL A 217 16.64 -2.06 -1.40
N ALA A 218 15.59 -2.70 -0.91
CA ALA A 218 14.65 -2.08 0.04
C ALA A 218 15.36 -1.57 1.31
N SER A 219 16.29 -2.37 1.85
CA SER A 219 17.09 -2.00 3.02
C SER A 219 18.06 -0.84 2.75
N ALA A 220 18.57 -0.72 1.52
CA ALA A 220 19.45 0.38 1.11
C ALA A 220 18.68 1.69 0.87
N LEU A 221 17.44 1.60 0.39
CA LEU A 221 16.57 2.76 0.15
C LEU A 221 15.99 3.34 1.46
N ALA A 222 15.58 2.47 2.38
CA ALA A 222 14.86 2.85 3.60
C ALA A 222 15.48 3.98 4.45
N PRO A 223 16.81 4.07 4.69
CA PRO A 223 17.40 5.13 5.50
C PRO A 223 17.39 6.50 4.82
N ARG A 224 17.14 6.54 3.51
CA ARG A 224 17.20 7.72 2.64
C ARG A 224 15.81 8.25 2.28
N LEU A 225 14.77 7.56 2.75
CA LEU A 225 13.35 7.85 2.55
C LEU A 225 12.69 8.14 3.89
#